data_AF-A0A2T3GR72-F1
#
_entry.id   AF-A0A2T3GR72-F1
#
_cell.length_a   1.000
_cell.length_b   1.000
_cell.length_c   1.000
_cell.angle_alpha   90.00
_cell.angle_beta   90.00
_cell.angle_gamma   90.00
#
_symmetry.space_group_name_H-M   'P 1'
#
loop_
_entity.id
_entity.type
_entity.pdbx_description
1 polymer ?
#
loop_
_entity_poly.entity_id
_entity_poly.type
_entity_poly.pdbx_seq_one_letter_code
_entity_poly.pdbx_strand_id
1 'polypeptide(L)' 'MLETSIHPQDLPLFSDDLDRLEKVLGAVCVDRGISLRSQEAERLGALMIQLYRQGVKEDAKLLALAKAYL' A
#
# COMPACT_ATOMS: atom_id res chain seq x y z
N MET A 1 33.10 8.71 -6.52
CA MET A 1 32.01 8.17 -5.69
C MET A 1 30.70 8.46 -6.40
N LEU A 2 29.76 7.51 -6.44
CA LEU A 2 28.41 7.80 -6.92
C LEU A 2 27.67 8.54 -5.78
N GLU A 3 27.55 9.86 -5.90
CA GLU A 3 26.87 10.73 -4.93
C GLU A 3 25.38 10.88 -5.22
N THR A 4 24.73 9.81 -5.67
CA THR A 4 23.28 9.84 -5.90
C THR A 4 22.58 9.14 -4.75
N SER A 5 21.96 9.94 -3.90
CA SER A 5 21.05 9.45 -2.87
C SER A 5 19.88 8.72 -3.54
N ILE A 6 19.67 7.45 -3.22
CA ILE A 6 18.51 6.69 -3.69
C ILE A 6 17.27 7.28 -3.02
N HIS A 7 16.29 7.73 -3.81
CA HIS A 7 15.04 8.19 -3.20
C HIS A 7 14.31 7.01 -2.55
N PRO A 8 13.67 7.19 -1.39
CA PRO A 8 12.93 6.12 -0.72
C PRO A 8 11.85 5.45 -1.61
N GLN A 9 11.32 6.18 -2.59
CA GLN A 9 10.38 5.65 -3.57
C GLN A 9 11.01 4.68 -4.58
N ASP A 10 12.33 4.76 -4.80
CA ASP A 10 13.08 3.91 -5.73
C ASP A 10 13.58 2.62 -5.05
N LEU A 11 13.44 2.54 -3.73
CA LEU A 11 13.69 1.31 -2.99
C LEU A 11 12.64 0.25 -3.35
N PRO A 12 13.06 -1.02 -3.48
CA PRO A 12 12.10 -2.12 -3.63
C PRO A 12 11.24 -2.23 -2.37
N LEU A 13 10.05 -2.81 -2.53
CA LEU A 13 9.29 -3.29 -1.37
C LEU A 13 9.98 -4.54 -0.85
N PHE A 14 10.27 -4.55 0.44
CA PHE A 14 10.75 -5.74 1.14
C PHE A 14 9.58 -6.64 1.54
N SER A 15 9.85 -7.88 1.94
CA SER A 15 8.84 -8.84 2.39
C SER A 15 7.91 -8.23 3.46
N ASP A 16 8.49 -7.57 4.45
CA ASP A 16 7.75 -6.99 5.57
C ASP A 16 6.84 -5.84 5.12
N ASP A 17 7.23 -5.12 4.06
CA ASP A 17 6.40 -4.09 3.45
C ASP A 17 5.19 -4.70 2.77
N LEU A 18 5.39 -5.81 2.04
CA LEU A 18 4.32 -6.54 1.35
C LEU A 18 3.34 -7.16 2.35
N ASP A 19 3.83 -7.77 3.43
CA ASP A 19 3.00 -8.36 4.48
C ASP A 19 2.10 -7.30 5.14
N ARG A 20 2.64 -6.10 5.38
CA ARG A 20 1.86 -4.95 5.90
C ARG A 20 0.80 -4.50 4.91
N LEU A 21 1.18 -4.32 3.64
CA LEU A 21 0.26 -3.88 2.60
C LEU A 21 -0.87 -4.89 2.37
N GLU A 22 -0.58 -6.20 2.38
CA GLU A 22 -1.58 -7.26 2.28
C GLU A 22 -2.55 -7.23 3.47
N LYS A 23 -2.04 -7.08 4.70
CA LYS A 23 -2.87 -6.98 5.90
C LYS A 23 -3.83 -5.79 5.85
N VAL A 24 -3.33 -4.61 5.45
CA VAL A 24 -4.17 -3.41 5.35
C VAL A 24 -5.18 -3.56 4.20
N LEU A 25 -4.79 -4.12 3.05
CA LEU A 25 -5.69 -4.36 1.93
C LEU A 25 -6.81 -5.32 2.31
N GLY A 26 -6.47 -6.41 3.01
CA GLY A 26 -7.44 -7.36 3.55
C GLY A 26 -8.44 -6.69 4.49
N ALA A 27 -7.99 -5.82 5.38
CA ALA A 27 -8.86 -5.07 6.28
C ALA A 27 -9.84 -4.15 5.52
N VAL A 28 -9.38 -3.42 4.49
CA VAL A 28 -10.24 -2.59 3.65
C VAL A 28 -11.25 -3.44 2.87
N CYS A 29 -10.81 -4.57 2.31
CA CYS A 29 -11.67 -5.45 1.54
C CYS A 29 -12.79 -6.04 2.41
N VAL A 30 -12.47 -6.49 3.64
CA VAL A 30 -13.46 -6.99 4.60
C VAL A 30 -14.46 -5.89 5.00
N ASP A 31 -13.96 -4.70 5.33
CA ASP A 31 -14.78 -3.54 5.73
C ASP A 31 -15.80 -3.16 4.64
N ARG A 32 -15.46 -3.38 3.36
CA ARG A 32 -16.27 -3.01 2.20
C ARG A 32 -17.00 -4.17 1.54
N GLY A 33 -16.84 -5.40 2.02
CA GLY A 33 -17.41 -6.59 1.38
C GLY A 33 -16.83 -6.88 -0.02
N ILE A 34 -15.62 -6.39 -0.29
CA ILE A 34 -14.92 -6.59 -1.57
C ILE A 34 -14.18 -7.93 -1.52
N SER A 35 -14.28 -8.71 -2.60
CA SER A 35 -13.44 -9.90 -2.76
C SER A 35 -11.99 -9.50 -3.02
N LEU A 36 -11.05 -10.10 -2.29
CA LEU A 36 -9.60 -9.84 -2.47
C LEU A 36 -9.11 -10.20 -3.89
N ARG A 37 -9.83 -11.08 -4.61
CA ARG A 37 -9.52 -11.45 -6.00
C ARG A 37 -10.23 -10.59 -7.05
N SER A 38 -10.90 -9.53 -6.61
CA SER A 38 -11.59 -8.61 -7.53
C SER A 38 -10.61 -7.59 -8.12
N GLN A 39 -10.98 -7.05 -9.29
CA GLN A 39 -10.25 -5.94 -9.91
C GLN A 39 -10.24 -4.68 -9.02
N GLU A 40 -11.24 -4.52 -8.15
CA GLU A 40 -11.29 -3.41 -7.21
C GLU A 40 -10.24 -3.55 -6.10
N ALA A 41 -10.07 -4.74 -5.55
CA ALA A 41 -8.99 -5.04 -4.61
C ALA A 41 -7.61 -4.84 -5.24
N GLU A 42 -7.44 -5.21 -6.51
CA GLU A 42 -6.19 -4.97 -7.25
C GLU A 42 -5.88 -3.47 -7.39
N ARG A 43 -6.89 -2.66 -7.75
CA ARG A 43 -6.75 -1.19 -7.82
C ARG A 43 -6.38 -0.58 -6.47
N LEU A 44 -7.03 -1.04 -5.39
CA LEU A 44 -6.69 -0.60 -4.03
C LEU A 44 -5.26 -0.98 -3.65
N GLY A 45 -4.83 -2.21 -3.94
CA GLY A 45 -3.46 -2.66 -3.70
C GLY A 45 -2.43 -1.81 -4.44
N ALA A 46 -2.67 -1.50 -5.71
CA ALA A 46 -1.80 -0.62 -6.49
C ALA A 46 -1.69 0.80 -5.90
N LEU A 47 -2.82 1.39 -5.48
CA LEU A 47 -2.85 2.69 -4.82
C LEU A 47 -2.06 2.66 -3.50
N MET A 48 -2.25 1.62 -2.68
CA MET A 48 -1.55 1.48 -1.41
C MET A 48 -0.04 1.34 -1.59
N ILE A 49 0.42 0.62 -2.60
CA ILE A 49 1.84 0.54 -2.97
C ILE A 49 2.39 1.92 -3.33
N GLN A 50 1.65 2.72 -4.10
CA GLN A 50 2.06 4.07 -4.47
C GLN A 50 2.20 4.98 -3.23
N LEU A 51 1.19 4.98 -2.35
CA LEU A 51 1.20 5.74 -1.10
C LEU A 51 2.37 5.32 -0.19
N TYR A 52 2.65 4.02 -0.12
CA TYR A 52 3.76 3.48 0.67
C TYR A 52 5.12 3.95 0.16
N ARG A 53 5.30 3.98 -1.17
CA ARG A 53 6.53 4.47 -1.81
C ARG A 53 6.71 5.98 -1.66
N GLN A 54 5.61 6.73 -1.53
CA GLN A 54 5.61 8.16 -1.23
C GLN A 54 5.89 8.48 0.26
N GLY A 55 6.03 7.46 1.10
CA GLY A 55 6.41 7.62 2.51
C GLY A 55 5.29 7.41 3.52
N VAL A 56 4.09 6.99 3.10
CA VAL A 56 3.02 6.62 4.04
C VAL A 56 3.30 5.22 4.60
N LYS A 57 4.06 5.15 5.70
CA LYS A 57 4.49 3.88 6.32
C LYS A 57 3.60 3.39 7.47
N GLU A 58 2.71 4.23 7.96
CA GLU A 58 1.82 3.88 9.07
C GLU A 58 0.56 3.15 8.56
N ASP A 59 0.34 1.93 9.03
CA ASP A 59 -0.81 1.09 8.69
C ASP A 59 -2.15 1.83 8.84
N ALA A 60 -2.31 2.60 9.92
CA ALA A 60 -3.53 3.36 10.19
C ALA A 60 -3.77 4.49 9.16
N LYS A 61 -2.69 5.15 8.71
CA LYS A 61 -2.77 6.18 7.66
C LYS A 61 -3.06 5.56 6.30
N LEU A 62 -2.43 4.44 5.96
CA LEU A 62 -2.74 3.69 4.74
C LEU A 62 -4.19 3.25 4.71
N LEU A 63 -4.70 2.73 5.83
CA LEU A 63 -6.10 2.34 5.97
C LEU A 63 -7.05 3.52 5.77
N ALA A 64 -6.77 4.65 6.44
CA ALA A 64 -7.60 5.85 6.31
C ALA A 64 -7.62 6.40 4.87
N LEU A 65 -6.47 6.42 4.19
CA LEU A 65 -6.37 6.87 2.80
C LEU A 65 -7.06 5.91 1.85
N ALA A 66 -6.85 4.60 1.99
CA ALA A 66 -7.53 3.60 1.17
C ALA A 66 -9.07 3.65 1.33
N LYS A 67 -9.55 3.98 2.53
CA LYS A 67 -10.98 4.22 2.80
C LYS A 67 -11.51 5.53 2.23
N ALA A 68 -10.66 6.53 1.99
CA ALA A 68 -11.07 7.84 1.48
C ALA A 68 -11.08 7.92 -0.06
N TYR A 69 -10.34 7.06 -0.76
CA TYR A 69 -10.15 7.11 -2.21
C TYR A 69 -11.26 6.46 -3.05
N LEU A 70 -12.41 6.11 -2.45
CA LEU A 70 -13.61 5.60 -3.11
C LEU A 70 -14.85 6.17 -2.44
#